data_AF-A0A081L6V7-F1
#
_entry.id   AF-A0A081L6V7-F1
#
_cell.length_a   1.000
_cell.length_b   1.000
_cell.length_c   1.000
_cell.angle_alpha   90.00
_cell.angle_beta   90.00
_cell.angle_gamma   90.00
#
_symmetry.space_group_name_H-M   'P 1'
#
loop_
_entity.id
_entity.type
_entity.pdbx_description
1 polymer ?
#
loop_
_entity_poly.entity_id
_entity_poly.type
_entity_poly.pdbx_seq_one_letter_code
_entity_poly.pdbx_strand_id
1 'polypeptide(L)'
;QIKNPYYILPKITGGFSIVPPATTNSFRSSTESTAIKRIEWEQKRNAFLEKVQRAVNRLPYNERQIIIKRYMQQEPVFDYQVYNEIGMSERSYTRLKGKTFLDLAYALNEVVFKAPV
;
A
#
# COMPACT_ATOMS: atom_id res chain seq x y z
N GLN A 1 -1.01 -1.89 12.11
CA GLN A 1 -0.33 -0.58 12.02
C GLN A 1 0.84 -0.71 11.05
N ILE A 2 0.80 0.00 9.93
CA ILE A 2 1.92 0.05 8.97
C ILE A 2 3.04 0.85 9.65
N LYS A 3 4.08 0.17 10.15
CA LYS A 3 5.25 0.86 10.70
C LYS A 3 5.97 1.56 9.54
N ASN A 4 6.11 2.87 9.65
CA ASN A 4 6.90 3.68 8.73
C ASN A 4 8.39 3.21 8.79
N PRO A 5 9.05 2.94 7.65
CA PRO A 5 10.40 2.37 7.59
C PRO A 5 11.46 3.22 8.32
N TYR A 6 11.22 4.52 8.48
CA TYR A 6 12.10 5.41 9.27
C TYR A 6 12.26 4.99 10.73
N TYR A 7 11.31 4.23 11.29
CA TYR A 7 11.39 3.75 12.68
C TYR A 7 12.08 2.37 12.82
N ILE A 8 12.50 1.73 11.71
CA ILE A 8 13.21 0.44 11.73
C ILE A 8 14.71 0.73 11.83
N LEU A 9 15.17 1.26 12.96
CA LEU A 9 16.57 1.61 13.20
C LEU A 9 17.20 0.63 14.20
N PRO A 10 18.47 0.25 14.01
CA PRO A 10 19.15 -0.60 14.97
C PRO A 10 19.40 0.18 16.26
N LYS A 11 19.27 -0.49 17.40
CA LYS A 11 19.68 0.09 18.68
C LYS A 11 21.21 0.19 18.69
N ILE A 12 21.73 1.42 18.73
CA ILE A 12 23.18 1.72 18.72
C ILE A 12 23.81 1.67 20.12
N THR A 13 23.01 1.68 21.20
CA THR A 13 23.54 1.64 22.57
C THR A 13 23.91 0.21 22.99
N GLY A 14 25.12 0.04 23.49
CA GLY A 14 25.59 -1.22 24.08
C GLY A 14 24.81 -1.55 25.36
N GLY A 15 24.34 -2.80 25.48
CA GLY A 15 23.81 -3.33 26.72
C GLY A 15 24.93 -4.00 27.51
N PHE A 16 25.28 -3.46 28.67
CA PHE A 16 26.27 -4.07 29.55
C PHE A 16 25.57 -5.00 30.54
N SER A 17 26.03 -6.25 30.61
CA SER A 17 25.60 -7.24 31.59
C SER A 17 26.81 -7.62 32.43
N ILE A 18 26.65 -7.60 33.76
CA ILE A 18 27.68 -8.03 34.72
C ILE A 18 27.86 -9.56 34.65
N VAL A 19 26.81 -10.27 34.23
CA VAL A 19 26.85 -11.72 34.01
C VAL A 19 27.38 -11.98 32.59
N PRO A 20 28.44 -12.80 32.42
CA PRO A 20 28.95 -13.16 31.11
C PRO A 20 27.88 -13.92 30.33
N PRO A 21 27.59 -13.54 29.06
CA PRO A 21 26.61 -14.24 28.26
C PRO A 21 27.08 -15.67 27.99
N ALA A 22 26.24 -16.66 28.29
CA ALA A 22 26.48 -18.05 27.89
C ALA A 22 26.55 -18.12 26.36
N THR A 23 27.64 -18.66 25.81
CA THR A 23 27.87 -18.80 24.37
C THR A 23 26.95 -19.86 23.78
N THR A 24 25.69 -19.51 23.61
CA THR A 24 24.76 -20.26 22.76
C THR A 24 24.98 -19.74 21.34
N ASN A 25 25.17 -20.61 20.34
CA ASN A 25 25.39 -20.27 18.92
C ASN A 25 24.21 -19.51 18.25
N SER A 26 23.30 -18.95 19.04
CA SER A 26 22.14 -18.16 18.65
C SER A 26 22.40 -16.65 18.77
N PHE A 27 23.61 -16.18 18.47
CA PHE A 27 23.92 -14.75 18.50
C PHE A 27 23.21 -14.06 17.33
N ARG A 28 22.12 -13.34 17.61
CA ARG A 28 21.43 -12.47 16.64
C ARG A 28 21.76 -11.03 16.97
N SER A 29 22.54 -10.38 16.12
CA SER A 29 22.87 -8.96 16.35
C SER A 29 21.63 -8.09 16.20
N SER A 30 21.51 -7.03 17.02
CA SER A 30 20.48 -6.00 16.87
C SER A 30 20.47 -5.42 15.44
N THR A 31 21.65 -5.22 14.87
CA THR A 31 21.83 -4.72 13.50
C THR A 31 21.35 -5.73 12.45
N GLU A 32 21.71 -7.00 12.60
CA GLU A 32 21.30 -8.09 11.69
C GLU A 32 19.78 -8.28 11.70
N SER A 33 19.18 -8.38 12.90
CA SER A 33 17.73 -8.54 13.04
C SER A 33 16.95 -7.32 12.50
N THR A 34 17.54 -6.12 12.55
CA THR A 34 16.96 -4.92 11.95
C THR A 34 17.06 -4.94 10.43
N ALA A 35 18.20 -5.37 9.88
CA ALA A 35 18.40 -5.50 8.44
C ALA A 35 17.41 -6.51 7.82
N ILE A 36 17.23 -7.67 8.44
CA ILE A 36 16.25 -8.69 7.99
C ILE A 36 14.83 -8.10 7.96
N LYS A 37 14.41 -7.39 9.02
CA LYS A 37 13.09 -6.75 9.09
C LYS A 37 12.87 -5.69 8.01
N ARG A 38 13.91 -4.93 7.64
CA ARG A 38 13.82 -3.96 6.54
C ARG A 38 13.58 -4.65 5.21
N ILE A 39 14.34 -5.70 4.91
CA ILE A 39 14.19 -6.49 3.67
C ILE A 39 12.79 -7.08 3.58
N GLU A 40 12.28 -7.71 4.65
CA GLU A 40 10.92 -8.24 4.67
C GLU A 40 9.85 -7.15 4.45
N TRP A 41 10.06 -5.96 5.01
CA TRP A 41 9.16 -4.83 4.83
C TRP A 41 9.15 -4.35 3.37
N GLU A 42 10.31 -4.22 2.75
CA GLU A 42 10.44 -3.84 1.34
C GLU A 42 9.78 -4.87 0.42
N GLN A 43 9.97 -6.16 0.68
CA GLN A 43 9.30 -7.22 -0.07
C GLN A 43 7.78 -7.13 0.05
N LYS A 44 7.24 -6.95 1.26
CA LYS A 44 5.79 -6.77 1.48
C LYS A 44 5.26 -5.51 0.80
N ARG A 45 6.02 -4.41 0.85
CA ARG A 45 5.71 -3.14 0.19
C ARG A 45 5.62 -3.32 -1.31
N ASN A 46 6.62 -3.96 -1.93
CA ASN A 46 6.67 -4.20 -3.37
C ASN A 46 5.55 -5.13 -3.82
N ALA A 47 5.31 -6.23 -3.10
CA ALA A 47 4.20 -7.14 -3.40
C ALA A 47 2.83 -6.44 -3.33
N PHE A 48 2.62 -5.56 -2.35
CA PHE A 48 1.41 -4.75 -2.26
C PHE A 48 1.27 -3.78 -3.43
N LEU A 49 2.33 -3.04 -3.76
CA LEU A 49 2.33 -2.09 -4.89
C LEU A 49 2.04 -2.81 -6.21
N GLU A 50 2.66 -3.96 -6.46
CA GLU A 50 2.39 -4.78 -7.64
C GLU A 50 0.94 -5.29 -7.67
N LYS A 51 0.38 -5.72 -6.53
CA LYS A 51 -1.03 -6.14 -6.44
C LYS A 51 -1.94 -4.99 -6.87
N VAL A 52 -1.73 -3.79 -6.34
CA VAL A 52 -2.51 -2.60 -6.69
C VAL A 52 -2.34 -2.22 -8.16
N GLN A 53 -1.10 -2.18 -8.65
CA GLN A 53 -0.81 -1.83 -10.04
C GLN A 53 -1.45 -2.83 -11.02
N ARG A 54 -1.37 -4.13 -10.72
CA ARG A 54 -2.05 -5.17 -11.51
C ARG A 54 -3.57 -5.00 -11.49
N ALA A 55 -4.17 -4.71 -10.33
CA ALA A 55 -5.61 -4.48 -10.24
C ALA A 55 -6.05 -3.26 -11.07
N VAL A 56 -5.36 -2.12 -10.94
CA VAL A 56 -5.65 -0.90 -11.71
C VAL A 56 -5.46 -1.14 -13.22
N ASN A 57 -4.43 -1.89 -13.62
CA ASN A 57 -4.18 -2.24 -15.01
C ASN A 57 -5.20 -3.20 -15.62
N ARG A 58 -6.02 -3.88 -14.81
CA ARG A 58 -7.14 -4.71 -15.31
C ARG A 58 -8.40 -3.89 -15.59
N LEU A 59 -8.50 -2.68 -15.04
CA LEU A 59 -9.65 -1.81 -15.27
C LEU A 59 -9.73 -1.33 -16.72
N PRO A 60 -10.94 -1.14 -17.28
CA PRO A 60 -11.15 -0.45 -18.55
C PRO A 60 -10.50 0.93 -18.59
N TYR A 61 -10.18 1.42 -19.78
CA TYR A 61 -9.45 2.68 -19.97
C TYR A 61 -10.05 3.86 -19.17
N ASN A 62 -11.36 4.11 -19.31
CA ASN A 62 -12.01 5.24 -18.65
C ASN A 62 -11.97 5.14 -17.11
N GLU A 63 -12.24 3.94 -16.58
CA GLU A 63 -12.22 3.67 -15.13
C GLU A 63 -10.81 3.81 -14.56
N ARG A 64 -9.81 3.30 -15.28
CA ARG A 64 -8.40 3.43 -14.94
C ARG A 64 -7.96 4.89 -14.88
N GLN A 65 -8.38 5.71 -15.85
CA GLN A 65 -8.07 7.14 -15.85
C GLN A 65 -8.61 7.83 -14.60
N ILE A 66 -9.84 7.51 -14.19
CA ILE A 66 -10.43 8.05 -12.95
C ILE A 66 -9.56 7.71 -11.74
N ILE A 67 -9.17 6.44 -11.58
CA ILE A 67 -8.34 6.02 -10.44
C ILE A 67 -6.97 6.70 -10.44
N ILE A 68 -6.29 6.73 -11.59
CA ILE A 68 -4.93 7.28 -11.68
C ILE A 68 -4.93 8.79 -11.42
N LYS A 69 -5.84 9.52 -12.05
CA LYS A 69 -5.91 10.99 -11.93
C LYS A 69 -6.40 11.46 -10.57
N ARG A 70 -7.30 10.70 -9.94
CA ARG A 70 -7.87 11.09 -8.64
C ARG A 70 -7.08 10.59 -7.43
N TYR A 71 -6.54 9.38 -7.47
CA TYR A 71 -6.05 8.68 -6.27
C TYR A 71 -4.58 8.26 -6.34
N MET A 72 -3.95 8.29 -7.52
CA MET A 72 -2.53 7.92 -7.68
C MET A 72 -1.63 9.12 -7.98
N GLN A 73 -2.15 10.34 -7.77
CA GLN A 73 -1.36 11.56 -7.83
C GLN A 73 -0.74 11.85 -6.46
N GLN A 74 0.40 12.54 -6.47
CA GLN A 74 1.06 12.97 -5.25
C GLN A 74 0.28 14.11 -4.56
N GLU A 75 -0.31 15.00 -5.36
CA GLU A 75 -1.14 16.09 -4.87
C GLU A 75 -2.64 15.72 -4.86
N PRO A 76 -3.42 16.23 -3.90
CA PRO A 76 -4.85 15.98 -3.85
C PRO A 76 -5.58 16.69 -5.00
N VAL A 77 -6.20 15.91 -5.89
CA VAL A 77 -6.95 16.42 -7.05
C VAL A 77 -8.46 16.35 -6.79
N PHE A 78 -9.20 17.41 -7.14
CA PHE A 78 -10.65 17.48 -6.98
C PHE A 78 -11.42 16.90 -8.17
N ASP A 79 -12.68 16.50 -7.96
CA ASP A 79 -13.44 15.71 -8.93
C ASP A 79 -13.70 16.55 -10.19
N TYR A 80 -13.93 17.85 -10.00
CA TYR A 80 -14.09 18.81 -11.08
C TYR A 80 -12.86 18.98 -11.97
N GLN A 81 -11.67 18.83 -11.41
CA GLN A 81 -10.44 18.89 -12.21
C GLN A 81 -10.34 17.62 -13.07
N VAL A 82 -10.61 16.47 -12.47
CA VAL A 82 -10.52 15.17 -13.15
C VAL A 82 -11.53 15.07 -14.28
N TYR A 83 -12.82 15.34 -14.04
CA TYR A 83 -13.82 15.16 -15.10
C TYR A 83 -13.66 16.19 -16.24
N ASN A 84 -13.17 17.40 -15.94
CA ASN A 84 -12.85 18.39 -16.97
C ASN A 84 -11.65 17.94 -17.82
N GLU A 85 -10.61 17.40 -17.19
CA GLU A 85 -9.40 16.94 -17.89
C GLU A 85 -9.69 15.74 -18.80
N ILE A 86 -10.51 14.79 -18.36
CA ILE A 86 -10.88 13.61 -19.16
C ILE A 86 -12.01 13.90 -20.18
N GLY A 87 -12.58 15.11 -20.20
CA GLY A 87 -13.66 15.48 -21.11
C GLY A 87 -15.01 14.82 -20.82
N MET A 88 -15.35 14.63 -19.54
CA MET A 88 -16.58 13.96 -19.11
C MET A 88 -17.51 14.90 -18.35
N SER A 89 -18.83 14.75 -18.53
CA SER A 89 -19.80 15.46 -17.69
C SER A 89 -19.80 14.92 -16.27
N GLU A 90 -20.03 15.81 -15.29
CA GLU A 90 -20.08 15.46 -13.86
C GLU A 90 -21.00 14.26 -13.58
N ARG A 91 -22.22 14.24 -14.15
CA ARG A 91 -23.17 13.14 -13.98
C ARG A 91 -22.61 11.80 -14.47
N SER A 92 -21.91 11.80 -15.60
CA SER A 92 -21.32 10.58 -16.16
C SER A 92 -20.13 10.12 -15.33
N TYR A 93 -19.30 11.06 -14.88
CA TYR A 93 -18.17 10.81 -14.00
C TYR A 93 -18.60 10.19 -12.68
N THR A 94 -19.59 10.77 -11.98
CA THR A 94 -20.05 10.26 -10.68
C THR A 94 -20.59 8.83 -10.78
N ARG A 95 -21.37 8.54 -11.84
CA ARG A 95 -21.88 7.18 -12.10
C ARG A 95 -20.74 6.20 -12.40
N LEU A 96 -19.80 6.58 -13.27
CA LEU A 96 -18.69 5.72 -13.65
C LEU A 96 -17.72 5.50 -12.48
N LYS A 97 -17.46 6.52 -11.67
CA LYS A 97 -16.64 6.46 -10.46
C LYS A 97 -17.20 5.44 -9.46
N GLY A 98 -18.51 5.46 -9.20
CA GLY A 98 -19.16 4.48 -8.33
C GLY A 98 -18.97 3.04 -8.83
N LYS A 99 -19.16 2.81 -10.13
CA LYS A 99 -18.89 1.51 -10.76
C LYS A 99 -17.40 1.13 -10.67
N THR A 100 -16.50 2.07 -10.95
CA THR A 100 -15.05 1.87 -10.95
C THR A 100 -14.55 1.33 -9.61
N PHE A 101 -15.10 1.82 -8.49
CA PHE A 101 -14.73 1.32 -7.17
C PHE A 101 -15.13 -0.13 -6.93
N LEU A 102 -16.32 -0.51 -7.41
CA LEU A 102 -16.78 -1.87 -7.34
C LEU A 102 -15.89 -2.79 -8.20
N ASP A 103 -15.60 -2.38 -9.44
CA ASP A 103 -14.74 -3.12 -10.35
C ASP A 103 -13.30 -3.24 -9.84
N LEU A 104 -12.80 -2.19 -9.17
CA LEU A 104 -11.50 -2.23 -8.48
C LEU A 104 -11.50 -3.20 -7.30
N ALA A 105 -12.58 -3.24 -6.50
CA ALA A 105 -12.72 -4.20 -5.41
C ALA A 105 -12.70 -5.65 -5.92
N TYR A 106 -13.40 -5.92 -7.04
CA TYR A 106 -13.31 -7.21 -7.74
C TYR A 106 -11.89 -7.50 -8.21
N ALA A 107 -11.22 -6.54 -8.84
CA ALA A 107 -9.85 -6.72 -9.35
C ALA A 107 -8.82 -6.99 -8.23
N LEU A 108 -9.06 -6.45 -7.02
CA LEU A 108 -8.24 -6.69 -5.83
C LEU A 108 -8.58 -7.98 -5.08
N ASN A 109 -9.69 -8.64 -5.43
CA ASN A 109 -10.30 -9.75 -4.68
C ASN A 109 -10.65 -9.40 -3.23
N GLU A 110 -11.10 -8.16 -2.97
CA GLU A 110 -11.43 -7.64 -1.62
C GLU A 110 -12.92 -7.30 -1.49
N VAL A 111 -13.78 -7.99 -2.23
CA VAL A 111 -15.21 -7.67 -2.30
C VAL A 111 -15.88 -8.12 -1.00
N VAL A 112 -16.42 -7.16 -0.26
CA VAL A 112 -17.17 -7.42 0.97
C VAL A 112 -18.65 -7.50 0.63
N PHE A 113 -19.23 -8.70 0.76
CA PHE A 113 -20.66 -8.89 0.67
C PHE A 113 -21.29 -8.68 2.05
N LYS A 114 -22.32 -7.82 2.14
CA LYS A 114 -23.17 -7.79 3.32
C LYS A 114 -23.96 -9.10 3.34
N ALA A 115 -23.81 -9.90 4.39
CA ALA A 115 -24.63 -11.09 4.58
C ALA A 115 -26.12 -10.68 4.57
N PRO A 116 -27.00 -11.42 3.88
CA PRO A 116 -28.43 -11.17 3.95
C PRO A 116 -28.86 -11.33 5.42
N VAL A 117 -29.58 -10.32 5.91
CA VAL A 117 -30.23 -10.31 7.23
C VAL A 117 -31.54 -11.08 7.13
#